data_AF-A0A060YJC8-F1
#
_entry.id   AF-A0A060YJC8-F1
#
_cell.length_a   1.000
_cell.length_b   1.000
_cell.length_c   1.000
_cell.angle_alpha   90.00
_cell.angle_beta   90.00
_cell.angle_gamma   90.00
#
_symmetry.space_group_name_H-M   'P 1'
#
loop_
_entity.id
_entity.type
_entity.pdbx_description
1 polymer ?
#
loop_
_entity_poly.entity_id
_entity_poly.type
_entity_poly.pdbx_seq_one_letter_code
_entity_poly.pdbx_strand_id
1 'polypeptide(L)'
;MLLKVLVYGPFGYIKNPYNIFDGVIVVISVWEIVGQQGGGLSVLRTFRLMRVLKLVRFMPALQRQLVVLMKTMDNVATFCMLLMLFIFIFR
;
A
#
# COMPACT_ATOMS: atom_id res chain seq x y z
N MET A 1 19.13 -0.51 -7.90
CA MET A 1 17.85 -0.47 -7.16
C MET A 1 18.06 -0.57 -5.65
N LEU A 2 18.90 -1.50 -5.14
CA LEU A 2 19.39 -1.50 -3.74
C LEU A 2 20.13 -0.19 -3.36
N LEU A 3 20.86 0.41 -4.31
CA LEU A 3 21.56 1.69 -4.13
C LEU A 3 20.65 2.91 -3.88
N LYS A 4 19.39 2.91 -4.32
CA LYS A 4 18.48 4.05 -4.07
C LYS A 4 17.89 4.00 -2.65
N VAL A 5 17.66 2.79 -2.14
CA VAL A 5 17.15 2.56 -0.78
C VAL A 5 18.21 2.87 0.28
N LEU A 6 19.48 2.59 -0.03
CA LEU A 6 20.60 2.84 0.89
C LEU A 6 21.03 4.33 0.93
N VAL A 7 20.80 5.09 -0.14
CA VAL A 7 21.18 6.51 -0.25
C VAL A 7 20.11 7.48 0.29
N TYR A 8 18.82 7.15 0.24
CA TYR A 8 17.77 8.12 0.62
C TYR A 8 17.34 8.06 2.09
N GLY A 9 17.63 6.98 2.81
CA GLY A 9 17.15 6.77 4.18
C GLY A 9 15.61 6.73 4.30
N PRO A 10 15.07 6.16 5.39
CA PRO A 10 13.62 6.08 5.62
C PRO A 10 12.94 7.46 5.73
N PHE A 11 13.70 8.49 6.12
CA PHE A 11 13.18 9.84 6.36
C PHE A 11 13.06 10.72 5.10
N GLY A 12 13.90 10.53 4.08
CA GLY A 12 13.77 11.23 2.79
C GLY A 12 12.66 10.65 1.91
N TYR A 13 12.17 9.46 2.26
CA TYR A 13 11.25 8.70 1.45
C TYR A 13 9.80 9.18 1.56
N ILE A 14 9.42 9.72 2.72
CA ILE A 14 8.03 10.03 3.10
C ILE A 14 7.49 11.30 2.41
N LYS A 15 8.33 12.15 1.83
CA LYS A 15 7.90 13.45 1.27
C LYS A 15 7.28 13.36 -0.13
N ASN A 16 7.50 12.26 -0.87
CA ASN A 16 6.99 12.08 -2.23
C ASN A 16 5.98 10.93 -2.32
N PRO A 17 4.78 11.14 -2.90
CA PRO A 17 3.75 10.09 -2.98
C PRO A 17 4.17 8.88 -3.81
N TYR A 18 5.07 9.08 -4.79
CA TYR A 18 5.65 8.01 -5.60
C TYR A 18 6.58 7.10 -4.80
N ASN A 19 7.23 7.62 -3.76
CA ASN A 19 8.02 6.81 -2.85
C ASN A 19 7.10 5.96 -1.97
N ILE A 20 6.05 6.54 -1.37
CA ILE A 20 5.14 5.80 -0.47
C ILE A 20 4.66 4.49 -1.12
N PHE A 21 4.30 4.52 -2.40
CA PHE A 21 3.90 3.34 -3.16
C PHE A 21 5.01 2.27 -3.29
N ASP A 22 6.23 2.69 -3.62
CA ASP A 22 7.38 1.78 -3.74
C ASP A 22 7.80 1.22 -2.36
N GLY A 23 7.59 1.97 -1.27
CA GLY A 23 7.81 1.51 0.11
C GLY A 23 6.83 0.42 0.53
N VAL A 24 5.54 0.58 0.20
CA VAL A 24 4.51 -0.45 0.43
C VAL A 24 4.89 -1.75 -0.30
N ILE A 25 5.37 -1.66 -1.54
CA ILE A 25 5.81 -2.83 -2.31
C ILE A 25 7.01 -3.53 -1.66
N VAL A 26 7.98 -2.78 -1.13
CA VAL A 26 9.14 -3.34 -0.42
C VAL A 26 8.69 -4.09 0.84
N VAL A 27 7.84 -3.49 1.66
CA VAL A 27 7.31 -4.13 2.89
C VAL A 27 6.56 -5.42 2.57
N ILE A 28 5.69 -5.40 1.56
CA ILE A 28 4.95 -6.57 1.07
C ILE A 28 5.91 -7.67 0.58
N SER A 29 6.99 -7.28 -0.12
CA SER A 29 7.98 -8.23 -0.64
C SER A 29 8.80 -8.88 0.46
N VAL A 30 9.14 -8.14 1.53
CA VAL A 30 9.82 -8.71 2.71
C VAL A 30 8.88 -9.68 3.44
N TRP A 31 7.61 -9.31 3.63
CA TRP A 31 6.61 -10.17 4.25
C TRP A 31 6.39 -11.48 3.47
N GLU A 32 6.41 -11.43 2.14
CA GLU A 32 6.32 -12.62 1.30
C GLU A 32 7.50 -13.58 1.54
N ILE A 33 8.73 -13.06 1.65
CA ILE A 33 9.94 -13.88 1.83
C ILE A 33 9.92 -14.56 3.21
N VAL A 34 9.54 -13.82 4.25
CA VAL A 34 9.39 -14.36 5.62
C VAL A 34 8.26 -15.39 5.68
N GLY A 35 7.13 -15.10 5.02
CA GLY A 35 5.99 -16.02 4.95
C GLY A 35 6.32 -17.33 4.23
N GLN A 36 7.13 -17.30 3.17
CA GLN A 36 7.52 -18.52 2.46
C GLN A 36 8.33 -19.51 3.31
N GLN A 37 9.02 -19.05 4.36
CA GLN A 37 9.78 -19.92 5.27
C GLN A 37 8.90 -20.56 6.35
N GLY A 38 7.78 -19.92 6.72
CA GLY A 38 6.81 -20.47 7.66
C GLY A 38 5.73 -21.27 6.94
N GLY A 39 5.99 -22.56 6.66
CA GLY A 39 5.15 -23.47 5.86
C GLY A 39 3.74 -23.80 6.37
N GLY A 40 2.95 -22.82 6.78
CA GLY A 40 1.62 -23.01 7.37
C GLY A 40 0.50 -22.34 6.57
N LEU A 41 -0.27 -23.15 5.86
CA LEU A 41 -1.70 -22.94 5.60
C LEU A 41 -2.09 -21.86 4.57
N SER A 42 -3.33 -21.98 4.09
CA SER A 42 -3.99 -21.33 2.93
C SER A 42 -3.60 -19.87 2.62
N VAL A 43 -3.20 -19.09 3.63
CA VAL A 43 -2.79 -17.68 3.54
C VAL A 43 -1.56 -17.48 2.64
N LEU A 44 -0.63 -18.44 2.61
CA LEU A 44 0.54 -18.42 1.72
C LEU A 44 0.18 -18.45 0.23
N ARG A 45 -0.98 -19.02 -0.13
CA ARG A 45 -1.47 -18.97 -1.52
C ARG A 45 -2.01 -17.59 -1.85
N THR A 46 -2.74 -16.95 -0.94
CA THR A 46 -3.23 -15.58 -1.10
C THR A 46 -2.08 -14.58 -1.22
N PHE A 47 -0.98 -14.77 -0.49
CA PHE A 47 0.21 -13.92 -0.63
C PHE A 47 0.84 -13.95 -2.03
N ARG A 48 0.61 -15.00 -2.85
CA ARG A 48 1.01 -14.99 -4.26
C ARG A 48 0.26 -13.94 -5.08
N LEU A 49 -0.98 -13.60 -4.72
CA LEU A 49 -1.77 -12.54 -5.36
C LEU A 49 -1.15 -11.15 -5.13
N MET A 50 -0.43 -10.94 -4.01
CA MET A 50 0.30 -9.69 -3.77
C MET A 50 1.39 -9.42 -4.80
N ARG A 51 1.83 -10.42 -5.56
CA ARG A 51 2.76 -10.22 -6.70
C ARG A 51 2.14 -9.37 -7.82
N VAL A 52 0.81 -9.37 -7.96
CA VAL A 52 0.10 -8.48 -8.91
C VAL A 52 0.36 -7.02 -8.57
N LEU A 53 0.54 -6.67 -7.28
CA LEU A 53 0.94 -5.32 -6.88
C LEU A 53 2.36 -4.97 -7.35
N LYS A 54 3.26 -5.96 -7.54
CA LYS A 54 4.57 -5.72 -8.17
C LYS A 54 4.44 -5.39 -9.67
N LEU A 55 3.40 -5.88 -10.36
CA LEU A 55 3.14 -5.52 -11.76
C LEU A 55 2.75 -4.05 -11.91
N VAL A 56 2.09 -3.46 -10.91
CA VAL A 56 1.73 -2.04 -10.88
C VAL A 56 2.98 -1.15 -11.00
N ARG A 57 4.15 -1.60 -10.55
CA ARG A 57 5.43 -0.89 -10.74
C ARG A 57 5.80 -0.69 -12.22
N PHE A 58 5.44 -1.64 -13.08
CA PHE A 58 5.74 -1.57 -14.52
C PHE A 58 4.73 -0.70 -15.29
N MET A 59 3.59 -0.37 -14.66
CA MET A 59 2.53 0.42 -15.26
C MET A 59 2.39 1.78 -14.54
N PRO A 60 3.16 2.81 -14.93
CA PRO A 60 3.14 4.11 -14.26
C PRO A 60 1.76 4.80 -14.30
N ALA A 61 0.91 4.44 -15.28
CA ALA A 61 -0.48 4.90 -15.35
C ALA A 61 -1.31 4.44 -14.13
N LEU A 62 -1.17 3.18 -13.71
CA LEU A 62 -1.90 2.63 -12.55
C LEU A 62 -1.42 3.25 -11.23
N GLN A 63 -0.10 3.48 -11.10
CA GLN A 63 0.46 4.17 -9.93
C GLN A 63 -0.14 5.56 -9.76
N ARG A 64 -0.21 6.33 -10.86
CA ARG A 64 -0.80 7.68 -10.85
C ARG A 64 -2.27 7.64 -10.45
N GLN A 65 -3.04 6.68 -10.97
CA GLN A 65 -4.45 6.51 -10.62
C GLN A 65 -4.64 6.19 -9.13
N LEU A 66 -3.84 5.30 -8.57
CA LEU A 66 -3.90 4.98 -7.14
C LEU A 66 -3.56 6.19 -6.26
N VAL A 67 -2.56 6.99 -6.63
CA VAL A 67 -2.22 8.22 -5.89
C VAL A 67 -3.37 9.24 -5.93
N VAL A 68 -4.03 9.40 -7.07
CA VAL A 68 -5.20 10.30 -7.20
C VAL A 68 -6.38 9.77 -6.37
N LEU A 69 -6.63 8.46 -6.42
CA LEU A 69 -7.68 7.83 -5.62
C LEU A 69 -7.45 8.06 -4.13
N MET A 70 -6.23 7.82 -3.64
CA MET A 70 -5.86 8.06 -2.24
C MET A 70 -6.05 9.54 -1.85
N LYS A 71 -5.75 10.47 -2.77
CA LYS A 71 -5.99 11.90 -2.53
C LYS A 71 -7.47 12.24 -2.45
N THR A 72 -8.32 11.57 -3.21
CA THR A 72 -9.78 11.74 -3.10
C THR A 72 -10.40 11.04 -1.89
N MET A 73 -9.72 10.03 -1.35
CA MET A 73 -10.21 9.28 -0.18
C MET A 73 -10.32 10.14 1.08
N ASP A 74 -9.54 11.21 1.22
CA ASP A 74 -9.59 12.09 2.39
C ASP A 74 -10.96 12.79 2.53
N ASN A 75 -11.48 13.29 1.41
CA ASN A 75 -12.82 13.88 1.35
C ASN A 75 -13.91 12.82 1.60
N VAL A 76 -13.74 11.62 1.05
CA VAL A 76 -14.68 10.50 1.23
C VAL A 76 -14.67 10.02 2.69
N ALA A 77 -13.52 10.00 3.35
CA ALA A 77 -13.38 9.61 4.74
C ALA A 77 -14.14 10.58 5.67
N THR A 78 -14.07 11.88 5.39
CA THR A 78 -14.83 12.89 6.13
C THR A 78 -16.34 12.65 6.01
N PHE A 79 -16.83 12.35 4.80
CA PHE A 79 -18.24 11.99 4.58
C PHE A 79 -18.62 10.70 5.32
N CYS A 80 -17.77 9.67 5.25
CA CYS A 80 -18.00 8.40 5.93
C CYS A 80 -18.03 8.55 7.47
N MET A 81 -17.16 9.39 8.03
CA MET A 81 -17.12 9.68 9.46
C MET A 81 -18.40 10.38 9.92
N LEU A 82 -18.89 11.35 9.14
CA LEU A 82 -20.18 12.01 9.42
C LEU A 82 -21.35 11.03 9.33
N LEU A 83 -21.34 10.13 8.34
CA LEU A 83 -22.33 9.07 8.21
C LEU A 83 -22.31 8.12 9.41
N MET A 84 -21.12 7.69 9.85
CA MET A 84 -20.96 6.87 11.06
C MET A 84 -21.48 7.58 12.31
N LEU A 85 -21.21 8.89 12.45
CA LEU A 85 -21.71 9.69 13.57
C LEU A 85 -23.24 9.77 13.55
N PHE A 86 -23.84 9.98 12.38
CA PHE A 86 -25.30 9.96 12.22
C PHE A 86 -25.90 8.61 12.62
N ILE A 87 -25.31 7.50 12.15
CA ILE A 87 -25.73 6.14 12.53
C ILE A 87 -25.60 5.92 14.04
N PHE A 88 -24.57 6.46 14.69
CA PHE A 88 -24.35 6.32 16.13
C PHE A 88 -25.32 7.14 16.98
N ILE A 89 -25.74 8.34 16.52
CA ILE A 89 -26.69 9.18 17.27
C ILE A 89 -28.14 8.71 17.11
N PHE A 90 -28.53 8.28 15.91
CA PHE A 90 -29.92 7.93 15.60
C PHE A 90 -30.26 6.44 15.83
N ARG A 91 -29.30 5.65 16.29
CA ARG A 91 -29.52 4.29 16.79
C ARG A 91 -29.31 4.25 18.29
#